data_AF-A0A1V6ARY4-F1
#
_entry.id   AF-A0A1V6ARY4-F1
#
_cell.length_a   1.000
_cell.length_b   1.000
_cell.length_c   1.000
_cell.angle_alpha   90.00
_cell.angle_beta   90.00
_cell.angle_gamma   90.00
#
_symmetry.space_group_name_H-M   'P 1'
#
loop_
_entity.id
_entity.type
_entity.pdbx_description
1 polymer ?
#
loop_
_entity_poly.entity_id
_entity_poly.type
_entity_poly.pdbx_seq_one_letter_code
_entity_poly.pdbx_strand_id
1 'polypeptide(L)'
;MKRAFILCLLMMFLLPCVAMGKESPAGKAKTIKGNVSIIRDGRQIPVSVGDRFFQKDTIRTGVESSVGIIFEDNTILSLGPESEVVIDEYVFAPEKGLFSMIARMVKGTASYLSGIIGHQSPESVKFRTPEATIGIRGTHFLVKVNGCL
;
A
#
# COMPACT_ATOMS: atom_id res chain seq x y z
N MET A 1 18.98 53.05 9.89
CA MET A 1 18.01 52.19 10.62
C MET A 1 16.81 51.75 9.77
N LYS A 2 16.23 52.59 8.89
CA LYS A 2 15.09 52.20 8.03
C LYS A 2 15.41 51.17 6.93
N ARG A 3 16.62 51.20 6.36
CA ARG A 3 17.06 50.23 5.32
C ARG A 3 17.27 48.81 5.84
N ALA A 4 17.72 48.66 7.09
CA ALA A 4 17.85 47.37 7.75
C ALA A 4 16.47 46.75 8.06
N PHE A 5 15.47 47.58 8.37
CA PHE A 5 14.09 47.15 8.61
C PHE A 5 13.39 46.67 7.32
N ILE A 6 13.70 47.30 6.18
CA ILE A 6 13.18 46.90 4.86
C ILE A 6 13.82 45.60 4.37
N LEU A 7 15.09 45.34 4.71
CA LEU A 7 15.79 44.10 4.34
C LEU A 7 15.25 42.87 5.11
N CYS A 8 14.87 43.03 6.38
CA CYS A 8 14.20 41.98 7.16
C CYS A 8 12.78 41.68 6.66
N LEU A 9 12.04 42.70 6.21
CA LEU A 9 10.67 42.51 5.70
C LEU A 9 10.64 41.77 4.36
N LEU A 10 11.68 41.92 3.53
CA LEU A 10 11.81 41.22 2.24
C LEU A 10 12.21 39.73 2.41
N MET A 11 12.88 39.40 3.51
CA MET A 11 13.36 38.05 3.80
C MET A 11 12.28 37.15 4.42
N MET A 12 11.17 37.73 4.90
CA MET A 12 10.01 37.00 5.44
C MET A 12 9.03 36.53 4.35
N PHE A 13 9.21 36.95 3.10
CA PHE A 13 8.35 36.58 1.97
C PHE A 13 8.87 35.37 1.15
N LEU A 14 9.97 34.75 1.59
CA LEU A 14 10.61 33.58 0.97
C LEU A 14 10.41 32.30 1.81
N LEU A 15 9.27 32.16 2.49
CA LEU A 15 8.88 30.83 3.00
C LEU A 15 8.71 29.90 1.79
N PRO A 16 9.56 28.86 1.63
CA PRO A 16 9.28 27.84 0.64
C PRO A 16 8.01 27.15 1.12
N CYS A 17 6.95 27.27 0.35
CA CYS A 17 5.79 26.40 0.48
C CYS A 17 6.32 24.97 0.33
N VAL A 18 6.42 24.25 1.44
CA VAL A 18 6.81 22.85 1.44
C VAL A 18 5.63 22.12 0.78
N ALA A 19 5.73 21.94 -0.53
CA ALA A 19 4.78 21.15 -1.28
C ALA A 19 4.86 19.72 -0.75
N MET A 20 3.90 19.34 0.10
CA MET A 20 3.71 17.94 0.46
C MET A 20 3.36 17.21 -0.83
N GLY A 21 4.30 16.39 -1.30
CA GLY A 21 4.08 15.53 -2.47
C GLY A 21 2.84 14.69 -2.23
N LYS A 22 1.89 14.74 -3.15
CA LYS A 22 0.68 13.94 -3.09
C LYS A 22 1.09 12.48 -3.27
N GLU A 23 1.02 11.67 -2.21
CA GLU A 23 1.24 10.23 -2.34
C GLU A 23 0.24 9.66 -3.34
N SER A 24 0.77 8.95 -4.33
CA SER A 24 -0.05 8.24 -5.30
C SER A 24 -0.67 7.01 -4.62
N PRO A 25 -1.96 6.73 -4.85
CA PRO A 25 -2.57 5.50 -4.36
C PRO A 25 -1.86 4.27 -4.91
N ALA A 26 -1.71 3.25 -4.09
CA ALA A 26 -1.25 1.94 -4.52
C ALA A 26 -2.36 1.14 -5.19
N GLY A 27 -3.60 1.30 -4.70
CA GLY A 27 -4.76 0.60 -5.21
C GLY A 27 -6.05 1.04 -4.53
N LYS A 28 -7.11 0.27 -4.74
CA LYS A 28 -8.45 0.54 -4.18
C LYS A 28 -9.21 -0.72 -3.80
N ALA A 29 -10.12 -0.58 -2.84
CA ALA A 29 -11.04 -1.64 -2.45
C ALA A 29 -12.07 -1.86 -3.57
N LYS A 30 -12.08 -3.07 -4.15
CA LYS A 30 -13.02 -3.47 -5.18
C LYS A 30 -14.24 -4.17 -4.60
N THR A 31 -14.05 -4.99 -3.59
CA THR A 31 -15.12 -5.71 -2.87
C THR A 31 -14.84 -5.70 -1.38
N ILE A 32 -15.89 -5.65 -0.57
CA ILE A 32 -15.82 -5.74 0.89
C ILE A 32 -16.98 -6.60 1.38
N LYS A 33 -16.68 -7.49 2.32
CA LYS A 33 -17.65 -8.19 3.17
C LYS A 33 -17.22 -7.97 4.62
N GLY A 34 -18.17 -7.63 5.50
CA GLY A 34 -17.91 -7.45 6.92
C GLY A 34 -17.05 -6.22 7.22
N ASN A 35 -16.20 -6.33 8.25
CA ASN A 35 -15.41 -5.24 8.78
C ASN A 35 -13.98 -5.28 8.23
N VAL A 36 -13.61 -4.23 7.51
CA VAL A 36 -12.27 -4.02 6.98
C VAL A 36 -11.78 -2.66 7.43
N SER A 37 -10.53 -2.60 7.87
CA SER A 37 -9.91 -1.35 8.30
C SER A 37 -8.48 -1.28 7.84
N ILE A 38 -7.94 -0.06 7.75
CA ILE A 38 -6.52 0.17 7.63
C ILE A 38 -5.97 0.81 8.89
N ILE A 39 -4.71 0.53 9.21
CA ILE A 39 -3.91 1.31 10.15
C ILE A 39 -2.99 2.20 9.32
N ARG A 40 -3.17 3.52 9.41
CA ARG A 40 -2.35 4.54 8.76
C ARG A 40 -1.97 5.59 9.80
N ASP A 41 -0.69 5.86 9.94
CA ASP A 41 -0.15 6.81 10.93
C ASP A 41 -0.67 6.55 12.36
N GLY A 42 -0.77 5.26 12.73
CA GLY A 42 -1.27 4.81 14.04
C GLY A 42 -2.79 4.93 14.23
N ARG A 43 -3.54 5.42 13.23
CA ARG A 43 -5.01 5.53 13.28
C ARG A 43 -5.66 4.39 12.54
N GLN A 44 -6.71 3.84 13.14
CA GLN A 44 -7.56 2.87 12.47
C GLN A 44 -8.66 3.59 11.69
N ILE A 45 -8.75 3.29 10.40
CA ILE A 45 -9.70 3.91 9.47
C ILE A 45 -10.55 2.79 8.85
N PRO A 46 -11.88 2.83 8.96
CA PRO A 46 -12.75 1.86 8.29
C PRO A 46 -12.64 2.03 6.77
N VAL A 47 -12.78 0.92 6.03
CA VAL A 47 -12.66 0.90 4.57
C VAL A 47 -14.02 0.60 3.94
N SER A 48 -14.39 1.38 2.94
CA SER A 48 -15.54 1.18 2.05
C SER A 48 -15.08 0.82 0.64
N VAL A 49 -15.99 0.26 -0.16
CA VAL A 49 -15.70 0.00 -1.58
C VAL A 49 -15.36 1.31 -2.29
N GLY A 50 -14.26 1.32 -3.05
CA GLY A 50 -13.73 2.50 -3.72
C GLY A 50 -12.67 3.26 -2.94
N ASP A 51 -12.52 3.01 -1.64
CA ASP A 51 -11.48 3.64 -0.83
C ASP A 51 -10.08 3.21 -1.29
N ARG A 52 -9.14 4.13 -1.12
CA ARG A 52 -7.77 4.01 -1.64
C ARG A 52 -6.82 3.52 -0.55
N PHE A 53 -5.95 2.60 -0.97
CA PHE A 53 -4.81 2.14 -0.21
C PHE A 53 -3.54 2.82 -0.69
N PHE A 54 -2.62 3.05 0.23
CA PHE A 54 -1.36 3.72 0.01
C PHE A 54 -0.22 2.86 0.54
N GLN A 55 0.99 3.21 0.15
CA GLN A 55 2.17 2.60 0.74
C GLN A 55 2.14 2.77 2.27
N LYS A 56 2.65 1.77 2.99
CA LYS A 56 2.69 1.64 4.45
C LYS A 56 1.35 1.41 5.14
N ASP A 57 0.24 1.33 4.40
CA ASP A 57 -1.02 0.90 4.98
C ASP A 57 -0.91 -0.54 5.48
N THR A 58 -1.42 -0.76 6.70
CA THR A 58 -1.70 -2.10 7.21
C THR A 58 -3.19 -2.37 7.11
N ILE A 59 -3.58 -3.32 6.28
CA ILE A 59 -4.98 -3.70 6.03
C ILE A 59 -5.33 -4.86 6.96
N ARG A 60 -6.47 -4.75 7.64
CA ARG A 60 -7.01 -5.76 8.56
C ARG A 60 -8.44 -6.13 8.22
N THR A 61 -8.73 -7.43 8.24
CA THR A 61 -10.10 -7.98 8.10
C THR A 61 -10.55 -8.62 9.42
N GLY A 62 -11.85 -8.51 9.73
CA GLY A 62 -12.47 -9.21 10.87
C GLY A 62 -12.76 -10.70 10.61
N VAL A 63 -13.41 -11.35 11.58
CA VAL A 63 -13.71 -12.81 11.59
C VAL A 63 -14.57 -13.26 10.41
N GLU A 64 -15.64 -12.54 10.08
CA GLU A 64 -16.53 -12.87 8.96
C GLU A 64 -16.34 -11.90 7.79
N SER A 65 -15.10 -11.51 7.55
CA SER A 65 -14.77 -10.39 6.66
C SER A 65 -13.80 -10.77 5.56
N SER A 66 -13.89 -10.06 4.44
CA SER A 66 -12.97 -10.21 3.31
C SER A 66 -12.90 -8.91 2.52
N VAL A 67 -11.75 -8.65 1.90
CA VAL A 67 -11.57 -7.53 0.97
C VAL A 67 -10.89 -8.00 -0.29
N GLY A 68 -11.41 -7.57 -1.45
CA GLY A 68 -10.72 -7.67 -2.73
C GLY A 68 -10.13 -6.32 -3.10
N ILE A 69 -8.83 -6.27 -3.35
CA ILE A 69 -8.08 -5.06 -3.67
C ILE A 69 -7.59 -5.17 -5.11
N ILE A 70 -7.75 -4.10 -5.88
CA ILE A 70 -7.13 -3.95 -7.19
C ILE A 70 -6.09 -2.83 -7.11
N PHE A 71 -4.85 -3.16 -7.42
CA PHE A 71 -3.73 -2.22 -7.50
C PHE A 71 -3.71 -1.51 -8.85
N GLU A 72 -2.99 -0.38 -8.94
CA GLU A 72 -2.89 0.41 -10.18
C GLU A 72 -2.22 -0.36 -11.34
N ASP A 73 -1.41 -1.39 -11.04
CA ASP A 73 -0.79 -2.27 -12.03
C ASP A 73 -1.70 -3.45 -12.44
N ASN A 74 -2.96 -3.44 -12.01
CA ASN A 74 -3.95 -4.51 -12.14
C ASN A 74 -3.65 -5.79 -11.34
N THR A 75 -2.70 -5.77 -10.40
CA THR A 75 -2.58 -6.86 -9.42
C THR A 75 -3.86 -6.95 -8.59
N ILE A 76 -4.33 -8.17 -8.35
CA ILE A 76 -5.47 -8.43 -7.46
C ILE A 76 -4.96 -9.13 -6.19
N LEU A 77 -5.25 -8.52 -5.05
CA LEU A 77 -5.00 -9.10 -3.73
C LEU A 77 -6.32 -9.24 -2.99
N SER A 78 -6.70 -10.46 -2.66
CA SER A 78 -7.89 -10.74 -1.87
C SER A 78 -7.48 -11.25 -0.50
N LEU A 79 -8.02 -10.67 0.56
CA LEU A 79 -7.77 -11.07 1.95
C LEU A 79 -9.02 -11.76 2.50
N GLY A 80 -8.83 -12.90 3.15
CA GLY A 80 -9.90 -13.62 3.85
C GLY A 80 -10.10 -13.12 5.29
N PRO A 81 -10.80 -13.90 6.12
CA PRO A 81 -10.96 -13.65 7.55
C PRO A 81 -9.67 -13.40 8.31
N GLU A 82 -9.75 -12.56 9.34
CA GLU A 82 -8.70 -12.34 10.36
C GLU A 82 -7.30 -12.08 9.80
N SER A 83 -7.24 -11.48 8.62
CA SER A 83 -6.02 -11.28 7.86
C SER A 83 -5.42 -9.92 8.17
N GLU A 84 -4.09 -9.87 8.16
CA GLU A 84 -3.32 -8.64 8.33
C GLU A 84 -2.19 -8.60 7.31
N VAL A 85 -2.24 -7.60 6.43
CA VAL A 85 -1.26 -7.40 5.35
C VAL A 85 -0.80 -5.95 5.31
N VAL A 86 0.50 -5.76 5.14
CA VAL A 86 1.13 -4.45 4.98
C VAL A 86 1.56 -4.27 3.52
N ILE A 87 1.28 -3.09 2.96
CA ILE A 87 1.85 -2.66 1.67
C ILE A 87 3.18 -1.96 1.98
N ASP A 88 4.28 -2.70 2.07
CA ASP A 88 5.59 -2.13 2.41
C ASP A 88 6.07 -1.13 1.35
N GLU A 89 5.94 -1.52 0.09
CA GLU A 89 6.40 -0.73 -1.05
C GLU A 89 5.47 -0.92 -2.24
N TYR A 90 5.14 0.19 -2.89
CA TYR A 90 4.41 0.17 -4.14
C TYR A 90 4.85 1.35 -5.00
N VAL A 91 5.49 1.05 -6.12
CA VAL A 91 5.88 2.02 -7.16
C VAL A 91 5.45 1.46 -8.50
N PHE A 92 4.58 2.18 -9.19
CA PHE A 92 4.17 1.85 -10.55
C PHE A 92 4.28 3.09 -11.42
N ALA A 93 5.41 3.26 -12.09
CA ALA A 93 5.66 4.35 -13.03
C ALA A 93 6.26 3.77 -14.33
N PRO A 94 5.43 3.16 -15.19
CA PRO A 94 5.88 2.50 -16.41
C PRO A 94 6.63 3.45 -17.36
N GLU A 95 6.20 4.72 -17.44
CA GLU A 95 6.87 5.75 -18.25
C GLU A 95 8.31 6.05 -17.81
N LYS A 96 8.66 5.71 -16.56
CA LYS A 96 10.01 5.88 -16.00
C LYS A 96 10.75 4.56 -15.86
N GLY A 97 10.13 3.43 -16.22
CA GLY A 97 10.65 2.09 -15.95
C GLY A 97 10.85 1.79 -14.46
N LEU A 98 10.12 2.46 -13.56
CA LEU A 98 10.24 2.26 -12.12
C LEU A 98 9.09 1.39 -11.62
N PHE A 99 9.45 0.25 -11.03
CA PHE A 99 8.52 -0.75 -10.55
C PHE A 99 8.96 -1.27 -9.19
N SER A 100 8.02 -1.44 -8.26
CA SER A 100 8.24 -2.12 -6.99
C SER A 100 6.91 -2.51 -6.39
N MET A 101 6.79 -3.74 -5.92
CA MET A 101 5.63 -4.21 -5.15
C MET A 101 6.12 -5.15 -4.05
N ILE A 102 6.13 -4.67 -2.81
CA ILE A 102 6.44 -5.47 -1.63
C ILE A 102 5.21 -5.48 -0.73
N ALA A 103 4.59 -6.65 -0.62
CA ALA A 103 3.50 -6.91 0.32
C ALA A 103 3.99 -7.87 1.40
N ARG A 104 3.56 -7.67 2.63
CA ARG A 104 3.96 -8.50 3.77
C ARG A 104 2.74 -8.92 4.57
N MET A 105 2.51 -10.21 4.62
CA MET A 105 1.42 -10.83 5.35
C MET A 105 1.88 -11.23 6.74
N VAL A 106 1.14 -10.78 7.75
CA VAL A 106 1.41 -11.09 9.16
C VAL A 106 0.64 -12.34 9.59
N LYS A 107 -0.63 -12.45 9.19
CA LYS A 107 -1.50 -13.60 9.49
C LYS A 107 -2.71 -13.67 8.55
N GLY A 108 -3.43 -14.78 8.58
CA GLY A 108 -4.71 -15.00 7.91
C GLY A 108 -4.58 -15.74 6.59
N THR A 109 -5.37 -15.34 5.59
CA THR A 109 -5.32 -15.90 4.22
C THR A 109 -5.30 -14.80 3.17
N ALA A 110 -4.54 -15.03 2.10
CA ALA A 110 -4.55 -14.15 0.94
C ALA A 110 -4.54 -14.95 -0.38
N SER A 111 -5.21 -14.41 -1.38
CA SER A 111 -5.05 -14.79 -2.79
C SER A 111 -4.38 -13.64 -3.52
N TYR A 112 -3.34 -13.94 -4.27
CA TYR A 112 -2.62 -12.96 -5.08
C TYR A 112 -2.64 -13.38 -6.54
N LEU A 113 -3.04 -12.48 -7.42
CA LEU A 113 -2.97 -12.63 -8.87
C LEU A 113 -2.10 -11.49 -9.43
N SER A 114 -1.03 -11.86 -10.12
CA SER A 114 -0.04 -10.92 -10.66
C SER A 114 -0.66 -9.92 -11.63
N GLY A 115 -0.28 -8.65 -11.48
CA GLY A 115 -0.49 -7.59 -12.45
C GLY A 115 0.74 -7.34 -13.32
N ILE A 116 0.80 -6.14 -13.89
CA ILE A 116 1.81 -5.73 -14.87
C ILE A 116 3.22 -5.83 -14.29
N ILE A 117 3.45 -5.43 -13.03
CA ILE A 117 4.80 -5.45 -12.43
C ILE A 117 5.32 -6.90 -12.38
N GLY A 118 4.49 -7.84 -11.94
CA GLY A 118 4.88 -9.26 -11.83
C GLY A 118 5.22 -9.94 -13.16
N HIS A 119 4.78 -9.35 -14.28
CA HIS A 119 5.13 -9.80 -15.63
C HIS A 119 6.33 -9.06 -16.22
N GLN A 120 6.43 -7.73 -16.04
CA GLN A 120 7.46 -6.90 -16.66
C GLN A 120 8.76 -6.81 -15.84
N SER A 121 8.67 -6.81 -14.51
CA SER A 121 9.81 -6.76 -13.59
C SER A 121 9.57 -7.71 -12.41
N PRO A 122 9.63 -9.03 -12.65
CA PRO A 122 9.34 -10.04 -11.63
C PRO A 122 10.17 -9.93 -10.35
N GLU A 123 11.44 -9.54 -10.49
CA GLU A 123 12.37 -9.31 -9.38
C GLU A 123 11.95 -8.17 -8.43
N SER A 124 11.08 -7.28 -8.91
CA SER A 124 10.53 -6.15 -8.17
C SER A 124 9.27 -6.51 -7.39
N VAL A 125 8.78 -7.76 -7.49
CA VAL A 125 7.63 -8.24 -6.72
C VAL A 125 8.06 -9.23 -5.65
N LYS A 126 7.74 -8.91 -4.39
CA LYS A 126 8.00 -9.78 -3.24
C LYS A 126 6.77 -9.88 -2.35
N PHE A 127 6.37 -11.10 -2.03
CA PHE A 127 5.35 -11.36 -1.02
C PHE A 127 6.01 -12.02 0.19
N ARG A 128 6.03 -11.31 1.32
CA ARG A 128 6.70 -11.74 2.55
C ARG A 128 5.71 -12.33 3.53
N THR A 129 6.11 -13.37 4.23
CA THR A 129 5.47 -13.93 5.42
C THR A 129 6.49 -13.98 6.55
N PRO A 130 6.10 -14.31 7.80
CA PRO A 130 7.06 -14.46 8.89
C PRO A 130 8.14 -15.51 8.59
N GLU A 131 7.78 -16.62 7.94
CA GLU A 131 8.68 -17.74 7.70
C GLU A 131 9.38 -17.71 6.33
N ALA A 132 8.88 -16.93 5.35
CA ALA A 132 9.36 -17.01 3.98
C ALA A 132 9.21 -15.70 3.18
N THR A 133 9.96 -15.62 2.08
CA THR A 133 9.74 -14.62 1.03
C THR A 133 9.46 -15.34 -0.29
N ILE A 134 8.34 -15.00 -0.91
CA ILE A 134 7.91 -15.53 -2.19
C ILE A 134 8.27 -14.50 -3.27
N GLY A 135 9.14 -14.90 -4.20
CA GLY A 135 9.39 -14.16 -5.43
C GLY A 135 8.35 -14.55 -6.49
N ILE A 136 7.83 -13.58 -7.24
CA ILE A 136 6.69 -13.78 -8.15
C ILE A 136 7.14 -13.54 -9.60
N ARG A 137 6.83 -14.48 -10.50
CA ARG A 137 7.14 -14.41 -11.94
C ARG A 137 5.89 -14.68 -12.78
N GLY A 138 4.85 -13.86 -12.62
CA GLY A 138 3.55 -14.09 -13.26
C GLY A 138 2.84 -15.32 -12.68
N THR A 139 2.27 -15.17 -11.49
CA THR A 139 1.69 -16.27 -10.71
C THR A 139 0.34 -15.88 -10.11
N HIS A 140 -0.53 -16.88 -9.99
CA HIS A 140 -1.68 -16.88 -9.07
C HIS A 140 -1.38 -17.86 -7.94
N PHE A 141 -1.41 -17.41 -6.70
CA PHE A 141 -1.23 -18.29 -5.55
C PHE A 141 -2.16 -17.92 -4.40
N LEU A 142 -2.31 -18.90 -3.51
CA LEU A 142 -2.95 -18.75 -2.20
C LEU A 142 -1.88 -18.91 -1.13
N VAL A 143 -1.99 -18.11 -0.08
CA VAL A 143 -1.10 -18.19 1.09
C VAL A 143 -1.93 -18.13 2.36
N LYS A 144 -1.54 -18.97 3.33
CA LYS A 144 -2.09 -18.95 4.68
C LYS A 144 -0.93 -18.80 5.65
N VAL A 145 -1.04 -17.84 6.55
CA VAL A 145 -0.09 -17.64 7.65
C VAL A 145 -0.88 -17.82 8.94
N ASN A 146 -0.48 -18.79 9.75
CA ASN A 146 -1.09 -18.98 11.06
C ASN A 146 -0.62 -17.84 11.97
N GLY A 147 -1.54 -17.26 12.74
CA GLY A 147 -1.13 -16.31 13.79
C GLY A 147 -0.33 -17.03 14.87
N CYS A 148 0.71 -16.38 15.41
CA CYS A 148 1.29 -16.84 16.67
C CYS A 148 0.22 -16.79 17.77
N LEU A 149 0.03 -17.90 18.47
CA LEU A 149 -0.71 -18.00 19.72
C LEU A 149 0.08 -17.36 20.87
#